data_AF-A0A2Z2MJQ8-F1
#
_entry.id   AF-A0A2Z2MJQ8-F1
#
_cell.length_a   1.000
_cell.length_b   1.000
_cell.length_c   1.000
_cell.angle_alpha   90.00
_cell.angle_beta   90.00
_cell.angle_gamma   90.00
#
_symmetry.space_group_name_H-M   'P 1'
#
loop_
_entity.id
_entity.type
_entity.pdbx_description
1 polymer ?
#
loop_
_entity_poly.entity_id
_entity_poly.type
_entity_poly.pdbx_seq_one_letter_code
_entity_poly.pdbx_strand_id
1 'polypeptide(L)'
;MKFRFTAGLAVFPILTVVSLFIFTQPPLDAYSGLQTPLLYLFGVLSLASLAGAFDLPVIPGLLRGLAVSMFVYTYPTYPPYDPSRLHFQTGLAVLIFGSVLAKEASQTPRKFDLLVRGVGLFVAFLGLSQLLKDMGAPPWLSSIFFYLGFAPLVVYSLGFGEALLGGDYIEKRAKGLIIAFVLIALYVGGRDYLRELFPEIAFLIDLALFVAVSVVVLLIVGRYFMGSDLEPFLLGEWEKHEARVKIVKDEALREAKNAIDEFVVRKNKLPLIAYLSYYGSRAYGSPDALMEVIKPLVEYEGTSYSSLTPGWLVKKYERQDMERRIRIVEEIIGRLRG
;
A
#
# COMPACT_ATOMS: atom_id res chain seq x y z
N MET A 1 -18.65 19.15 -16.47
CA MET A 1 -19.18 18.77 -15.14
C MET A 1 -20.69 18.79 -15.20
N LYS A 2 -21.39 17.70 -14.82
CA LYS A 2 -22.86 17.70 -14.73
C LYS A 2 -23.25 18.00 -13.29
N PHE A 3 -23.95 19.10 -13.06
CA PHE A 3 -24.46 19.44 -11.74
C PHE A 3 -25.60 18.47 -11.37
N ARG A 4 -25.49 17.83 -10.20
CA ARG A 4 -26.55 16.95 -9.65
C ARG A 4 -27.08 17.54 -8.35
N PHE A 5 -28.37 17.84 -8.32
CA PHE A 5 -29.00 18.30 -7.10
C PHE A 5 -29.01 17.18 -6.04
N THR A 6 -28.54 17.49 -4.83
CA THR A 6 -28.57 16.58 -3.68
C THR A 6 -29.45 17.19 -2.60
N ALA A 7 -30.19 16.35 -1.84
CA ALA A 7 -31.04 16.83 -0.75
C ALA A 7 -30.26 17.67 0.28
N GLY A 8 -28.97 17.35 0.49
CA GLY A 8 -28.09 18.09 1.39
C GLY A 8 -27.91 19.57 1.03
N LEU A 9 -28.02 19.94 -0.25
CA LEU A 9 -27.95 21.35 -0.69
C LEU A 9 -29.10 22.20 -0.16
N ALA A 10 -30.26 21.60 0.12
CA ALA A 10 -31.40 22.31 0.73
C ALA A 10 -31.42 22.10 2.25
N VAL A 11 -31.20 20.86 2.70
CA VAL A 11 -31.37 20.48 4.11
C VAL A 11 -30.38 21.21 5.02
N PHE A 12 -29.08 21.23 4.70
CA PHE A 12 -28.09 21.81 5.61
C PHE A 12 -28.18 23.34 5.76
N PRO A 13 -28.42 24.12 4.69
CA PRO A 13 -28.70 25.55 4.84
C PRO A 13 -29.97 25.82 5.66
N ILE A 14 -31.04 25.05 5.47
CA ILE A 14 -32.26 25.17 6.27
C ILE A 14 -31.95 24.86 7.75
N LEU A 15 -31.24 23.77 8.04
CA LEU A 15 -30.84 23.42 9.40
C LEU A 15 -29.94 24.50 10.04
N THR A 16 -29.10 25.16 9.24
CA THR A 16 -28.28 26.30 9.69
C THR A 16 -29.18 27.44 10.16
N VAL A 17 -30.14 27.89 9.34
CA VAL A 17 -31.08 28.97 9.68
C VAL A 17 -31.98 28.58 10.85
N VAL A 18 -32.50 27.36 10.85
CA VAL A 18 -33.35 26.83 11.92
C VAL A 18 -32.57 26.79 13.24
N SER A 19 -31.30 26.36 13.24
CA SER A 19 -30.47 26.39 14.44
C SER A 19 -30.28 27.81 14.97
N LEU A 20 -29.96 28.77 14.11
CA LEU A 20 -29.84 30.19 14.49
C LEU A 20 -31.13 30.72 15.13
N PHE A 21 -32.29 30.36 14.58
CA PHE A 21 -33.57 30.81 15.12
C PHE A 21 -33.92 30.11 16.44
N ILE A 22 -33.81 28.79 16.51
CA ILE A 22 -34.23 27.99 17.68
C ILE A 22 -33.47 28.40 18.95
N PHE A 23 -32.16 28.63 18.86
CA PHE A 23 -31.35 29.01 20.03
C PHE A 23 -31.59 30.47 20.49
N THR A 24 -32.45 31.23 19.83
CA THR A 24 -32.93 32.55 20.31
C THR A 24 -34.24 32.46 21.09
N GLN A 25 -34.90 31.29 21.10
CA GLN A 25 -36.21 31.11 21.71
C GLN A 25 -36.09 30.46 23.11
N PRO A 26 -36.79 30.97 24.14
CA PRO A 26 -36.85 30.30 25.44
C PRO A 26 -37.54 28.92 25.34
N PRO A 27 -37.10 27.89 26.09
CA PRO A 27 -35.98 27.85 27.03
C PRO A 27 -34.64 27.43 26.40
N LEU A 28 -34.56 27.44 25.06
CA LEU A 28 -33.40 26.93 24.31
C LEU A 28 -32.27 27.96 24.21
N ASP A 29 -32.51 29.20 24.57
CA ASP A 29 -31.52 30.25 24.77
C ASP A 29 -30.48 29.88 25.85
N ALA A 30 -30.90 29.13 26.88
CA ALA A 30 -30.00 28.50 27.85
C ALA A 30 -28.98 27.55 27.19
N TYR A 31 -29.26 27.09 25.97
CA TYR A 31 -28.40 26.23 25.17
C TYR A 31 -27.71 26.95 23.98
N SER A 32 -27.63 28.28 24.01
CA SER A 32 -26.97 29.09 22.97
C SER A 32 -25.51 28.72 22.69
N GLY A 33 -24.83 28.06 23.64
CA GLY A 33 -23.48 27.52 23.45
C GLY A 33 -23.33 26.55 22.27
N LEU A 34 -24.41 25.85 21.89
CA LEU A 34 -24.40 24.90 20.76
C LEU A 34 -24.48 25.56 19.39
N GLN A 35 -24.81 26.85 19.34
CA GLN A 35 -25.00 27.58 18.10
C GLN A 35 -23.73 27.53 17.24
N THR A 36 -22.57 27.84 17.80
CA THR A 36 -21.29 27.85 17.07
C THR A 36 -20.90 26.47 16.52
N PRO A 37 -20.91 25.37 17.31
CA PRO A 37 -20.68 24.02 16.78
C PRO A 37 -21.61 23.63 15.64
N LEU A 38 -22.91 23.93 15.78
CA LEU A 38 -23.91 23.57 14.78
C LEU A 38 -23.75 24.38 13.49
N LEU A 39 -23.35 25.65 13.59
CA LEU A 39 -22.99 26.46 12.44
C LEU A 39 -21.81 25.87 11.67
N TYR A 40 -20.74 25.43 12.36
CA TYR A 40 -19.62 24.75 11.70
C TYR A 40 -20.05 23.44 11.06
N LEU A 41 -20.85 22.62 11.76
CA LEU A 41 -21.35 21.35 11.26
C LEU A 41 -22.16 21.56 9.96
N PHE A 42 -23.21 22.37 10.01
CA PHE A 42 -24.12 22.54 8.87
C PHE A 42 -23.50 23.36 7.75
N GLY A 43 -22.66 24.35 8.06
CA GLY A 43 -21.92 25.12 7.07
C GLY A 43 -20.98 24.23 6.25
N VAL A 44 -20.17 23.41 6.91
CA VAL A 44 -19.24 22.51 6.22
C VAL A 44 -19.98 21.36 5.50
N LEU A 45 -21.08 20.84 6.06
CA LEU A 45 -21.92 19.84 5.36
C LEU A 45 -22.63 20.41 4.12
N SER A 46 -22.95 21.71 4.11
CA SER A 46 -23.45 22.41 2.93
C SER A 46 -22.38 22.45 1.83
N LEU A 47 -21.13 22.80 2.20
CA LEU A 47 -19.98 22.74 1.27
C LEU A 47 -19.72 21.30 0.78
N ALA A 48 -19.85 20.30 1.64
CA ALA A 48 -19.70 18.89 1.26
C ALA A 48 -20.77 18.47 0.23
N SER A 49 -22.01 18.93 0.41
CA SER A 49 -23.11 18.65 -0.51
C SER A 49 -22.94 19.37 -1.85
N LEU A 50 -22.40 20.59 -1.82
CA LEU A 50 -22.03 21.34 -3.01
C LEU A 50 -20.90 20.65 -3.79
N ALA A 51 -19.83 20.25 -3.10
CA ALA A 51 -18.75 19.48 -3.72
C ALA A 51 -19.25 18.17 -4.34
N GLY A 52 -20.18 17.49 -3.65
CA GLY A 52 -20.82 16.27 -4.16
C GLY A 52 -21.70 16.52 -5.39
N ALA A 53 -22.36 17.68 -5.47
CA ALA A 53 -23.15 18.07 -6.64
C ALA A 53 -22.30 18.28 -7.91
N PHE A 54 -21.01 18.60 -7.74
CA PHE A 54 -20.04 18.69 -8.83
C PHE A 54 -19.36 17.37 -9.18
N ASP A 55 -19.72 16.25 -8.53
CA ASP A 55 -19.11 14.93 -8.75
C ASP A 55 -17.59 14.92 -8.45
N LEU A 56 -17.16 15.75 -7.50
CA LEU A 56 -15.78 15.76 -7.04
C LEU A 56 -15.51 14.51 -6.20
N PRO A 57 -14.56 13.63 -6.58
CA PRO A 57 -14.21 12.46 -5.78
C PRO A 57 -13.53 12.88 -4.47
N VAL A 58 -13.65 12.10 -3.39
CA VAL A 58 -12.97 12.28 -2.09
C VAL A 58 -13.41 13.51 -1.28
N ILE A 59 -13.50 14.69 -1.91
CA ILE A 59 -13.74 15.98 -1.26
C ILE A 59 -15.02 15.99 -0.40
N PRO A 60 -16.17 15.47 -0.85
CA PRO A 60 -17.38 15.43 -0.03
C PRO A 60 -17.20 14.58 1.24
N GLY A 61 -16.47 13.46 1.14
CA GLY A 61 -16.16 12.60 2.28
C GLY A 61 -15.28 13.31 3.31
N LEU A 62 -14.20 13.95 2.84
CA LEU A 62 -13.30 14.73 3.69
C LEU A 62 -14.01 15.90 4.37
N LEU A 63 -14.86 16.64 3.64
CA LEU A 63 -15.63 17.75 4.20
C LEU A 63 -16.63 17.27 5.25
N ARG A 64 -17.28 16.11 5.06
CA ARG A 64 -18.15 15.52 6.10
C ARG A 64 -17.35 15.15 7.36
N GLY A 65 -16.18 14.53 7.19
CA GLY A 65 -15.29 14.24 8.32
C GLY A 65 -14.83 15.49 9.06
N LEU A 66 -14.46 16.54 8.31
CA LEU A 66 -14.09 17.84 8.84
C LEU A 66 -15.24 18.50 9.59
N ALA A 67 -16.47 18.43 9.06
CA ALA A 67 -17.66 18.99 9.70
C ALA A 67 -17.91 18.35 11.08
N VAL A 68 -17.83 17.02 11.16
CA VAL A 68 -17.99 16.28 12.42
C VAL A 68 -16.82 16.57 13.37
N SER A 69 -15.59 16.61 12.87
CA SER A 69 -14.40 16.93 13.66
C SER A 69 -14.47 18.35 14.25
N MET A 70 -14.85 19.35 13.45
CA MET A 70 -15.05 20.73 13.91
C MET A 70 -16.19 20.84 14.93
N PHE A 71 -17.29 20.14 14.71
CA PHE A 71 -18.39 20.09 15.68
C PHE A 71 -17.92 19.55 17.04
N VAL A 72 -17.21 18.43 17.05
CA VAL A 72 -16.68 17.82 18.28
C VAL A 72 -15.65 18.74 18.95
N TYR A 73 -14.73 19.32 18.18
CA TYR A 73 -13.70 20.22 18.69
C TYR A 73 -14.28 21.47 19.36
N THR A 74 -15.34 22.03 18.77
CA THR A 74 -15.96 23.27 19.24
C THR A 74 -17.07 23.04 20.26
N TYR A 75 -17.38 21.78 20.58
CA TYR A 75 -18.45 21.42 21.50
C TYR A 75 -18.23 22.07 22.88
N PRO A 76 -19.25 22.72 23.49
CA PRO A 76 -19.07 23.49 24.71
C PRO A 76 -18.57 22.65 25.90
N THR A 77 -17.60 23.18 26.65
CA THR A 77 -16.95 22.51 27.80
C THR A 77 -17.46 23.01 29.17
N TYR A 78 -18.56 23.76 29.20
CA TYR A 78 -19.13 24.32 30.44
C TYR A 78 -20.50 23.70 30.74
N PRO A 79 -20.95 23.67 32.01
CA PRO A 79 -22.30 23.22 32.34
C PRO A 79 -23.36 24.06 31.60
N PRO A 80 -24.40 23.45 31.01
CA PRO A 80 -24.86 22.07 31.21
C PRO A 80 -24.23 21.00 30.31
N TYR A 81 -23.26 21.34 29.45
CA TYR A 81 -22.80 20.49 28.35
C TYR A 81 -21.69 19.50 28.69
N ASP A 82 -20.82 19.85 29.63
CA ASP A 82 -19.74 18.98 30.10
C ASP A 82 -19.82 18.83 31.62
N PRO A 83 -20.72 17.97 32.11
CA PRO A 83 -20.83 17.68 33.54
C PRO A 83 -19.59 16.98 34.09
N SER A 84 -18.80 16.31 33.23
CA SER A 84 -17.60 15.57 33.59
C SER A 84 -16.32 16.41 33.67
N ARG A 85 -16.30 17.60 33.04
CA ARG A 85 -15.10 18.45 32.83
C ARG A 85 -13.94 17.71 32.15
N LEU A 86 -14.25 16.70 31.34
CA LEU A 86 -13.24 15.92 30.62
C LEU A 86 -12.97 16.59 29.28
N HIS A 87 -11.74 17.04 29.06
CA HIS A 87 -11.33 17.75 27.85
C HIS A 87 -11.05 16.81 26.67
N PHE A 88 -11.99 15.92 26.31
CA PHE A 88 -11.80 14.90 25.26
C PHE A 88 -11.97 15.42 23.82
N GLN A 89 -12.43 16.68 23.65
CA GLN A 89 -12.85 17.24 22.36
C GLN A 89 -11.72 17.20 21.33
N THR A 90 -10.51 17.58 21.72
CA THR A 90 -9.35 17.66 20.81
C THR A 90 -8.94 16.28 20.32
N GLY A 91 -8.69 15.33 21.24
CA GLY A 91 -8.31 13.97 20.86
C GLY A 91 -9.35 13.29 19.98
N LEU A 92 -10.63 13.44 20.31
CA LEU A 92 -11.72 12.84 19.54
C LEU A 92 -11.89 13.49 18.16
N ALA A 93 -11.79 14.81 18.06
CA ALA A 93 -11.86 15.52 16.78
C ALA A 93 -10.74 15.10 15.82
N VAL A 94 -9.51 15.01 16.32
CA VAL A 94 -8.34 14.57 15.54
C VAL A 94 -8.49 13.10 15.13
N LEU A 95 -8.98 12.24 16.03
CA LEU A 95 -9.24 10.82 15.75
C LEU A 95 -10.26 10.65 14.62
N ILE A 96 -11.37 11.38 14.67
CA ILE A 96 -12.42 11.36 13.63
C ILE A 96 -11.83 11.80 12.29
N PHE A 97 -11.09 12.91 12.27
CA PHE A 97 -10.50 13.43 11.04
C PHE A 97 -9.50 12.45 10.43
N GLY A 98 -8.58 11.91 11.22
CA GLY A 98 -7.61 10.92 10.77
C GLY A 98 -8.27 9.64 10.23
N SER A 99 -9.32 9.16 10.91
CA SER A 99 -10.07 7.97 10.49
C SER A 99 -10.78 8.17 9.15
N VAL A 100 -11.39 9.35 8.95
CA VAL A 100 -12.01 9.71 7.67
C VAL A 100 -10.95 9.83 6.57
N LEU A 101 -9.82 10.48 6.85
CA LEU A 101 -8.72 10.61 5.90
C LEU A 101 -8.20 9.23 5.45
N ALA A 102 -8.01 8.29 6.38
CA ALA A 102 -7.58 6.94 6.09
C ALA A 102 -8.61 6.15 5.26
N LYS A 103 -9.91 6.35 5.52
CA LYS A 103 -11.00 5.68 4.79
C LYS A 103 -11.12 6.19 3.35
N GLU A 104 -11.07 7.52 3.18
CA GLU A 104 -11.22 8.17 1.88
C GLU A 104 -9.95 8.03 1.00
N ALA A 105 -8.83 7.55 1.57
CA ALA A 105 -7.60 7.28 0.83
C ALA A 105 -7.84 6.39 -0.41
N SER A 106 -8.71 5.39 -0.30
CA SER A 106 -9.03 4.45 -1.38
C SER A 106 -9.61 5.08 -2.65
N GLN A 107 -10.17 6.29 -2.54
CA GLN A 107 -10.72 7.04 -3.67
C GLN A 107 -9.71 8.00 -4.31
N THR A 108 -8.52 8.14 -3.74
CA THR A 108 -7.44 8.96 -4.30
C THR A 108 -6.69 8.19 -5.39
N PRO A 109 -5.95 8.86 -6.30
CA PRO A 109 -5.16 8.16 -7.31
C PRO A 109 -4.21 7.15 -6.66
N ARG A 110 -4.05 5.96 -7.25
CA ARG A 110 -3.30 4.82 -6.68
C ARG A 110 -1.94 5.20 -6.07
N LYS A 111 -1.22 6.14 -6.68
CA LYS A 111 0.06 6.63 -6.17
C LYS A 111 -0.12 7.35 -4.82
N PHE A 112 -1.11 8.22 -4.68
CA PHE A 112 -1.33 9.00 -3.47
C PHE A 112 -2.11 8.25 -2.37
N ASP A 113 -2.85 7.19 -2.70
CA ASP A 113 -3.61 6.38 -1.72
C ASP A 113 -2.73 5.91 -0.56
N LEU A 114 -1.52 5.41 -0.84
CA LEU A 114 -0.59 4.96 0.19
C LEU A 114 -0.24 6.10 1.16
N LEU A 115 0.19 7.25 0.63
CA LEU A 115 0.58 8.40 1.45
C LEU A 115 -0.60 8.92 2.29
N VAL A 116 -1.77 9.09 1.68
CA VAL A 116 -2.98 9.57 2.35
C VAL A 116 -3.43 8.61 3.44
N ARG A 117 -3.36 7.29 3.18
CA ARG A 117 -3.66 6.26 4.18
C ARG A 117 -2.68 6.27 5.35
N GLY A 118 -1.38 6.43 5.07
CA GLY A 118 -0.34 6.55 6.09
C GLY A 118 -0.53 7.76 6.99
N VAL A 119 -0.77 8.93 6.39
CA VAL A 119 -1.06 10.17 7.13
C VAL A 119 -2.36 10.05 7.92
N GLY A 120 -3.44 9.53 7.32
CA GLY A 120 -4.72 9.35 7.99
C GLY A 120 -4.62 8.45 9.23
N LEU A 121 -3.95 7.31 9.11
CA LEU A 121 -3.73 6.40 10.24
C LEU A 121 -2.87 7.05 11.32
N PHE A 122 -1.78 7.74 10.95
CA PHE A 122 -0.96 8.47 11.91
C PHE A 122 -1.77 9.52 12.69
N VAL A 123 -2.57 10.34 11.99
CA VAL A 123 -3.42 11.35 12.61
C VAL A 123 -4.47 10.69 13.51
N ALA A 124 -5.04 9.55 13.12
CA ALA A 124 -5.98 8.80 13.95
C ALA A 124 -5.31 8.33 15.27
N PHE A 125 -4.12 7.74 15.17
CA PHE A 125 -3.34 7.30 16.32
C PHE A 125 -2.88 8.46 17.21
N LEU A 126 -2.54 9.61 16.62
CA LEU A 126 -2.24 10.85 17.34
C LEU A 126 -3.47 11.33 18.13
N GLY A 127 -4.66 11.32 17.50
CA GLY A 127 -5.91 11.64 18.17
C GLY A 127 -6.21 10.70 19.33
N LEU A 128 -5.98 9.40 19.16
CA LEU A 128 -6.14 8.41 20.22
C LEU A 128 -5.14 8.61 21.37
N SER A 129 -3.88 8.91 21.05
CA SER A 129 -2.85 9.25 22.03
C SER A 129 -3.26 10.46 22.89
N GLN A 130 -3.72 11.54 22.24
CA GLN A 130 -4.19 12.73 22.91
C GLN A 130 -5.45 12.45 23.74
N LEU A 131 -6.40 11.69 23.21
CA LEU A 131 -7.62 11.30 23.92
C LEU A 131 -7.30 10.55 25.22
N LEU A 132 -6.36 9.60 25.17
CA LEU A 132 -5.92 8.87 26.35
C LEU A 132 -5.26 9.79 27.38
N LYS A 133 -4.45 10.76 26.93
CA LYS A 133 -3.85 11.78 27.79
C LYS A 133 -4.92 12.64 28.47
N ASP A 134 -5.92 13.09 27.71
CA ASP A 134 -7.03 13.92 28.21
C ASP A 134 -7.92 13.16 29.21
N MET A 135 -8.02 11.83 29.06
CA MET A 135 -8.72 10.94 30.00
C MET A 135 -7.90 10.56 31.24
N GLY A 136 -6.68 11.08 31.40
CA GLY A 136 -5.82 10.79 32.54
C GLY A 136 -5.17 9.40 32.51
N ALA A 137 -5.07 8.78 31.34
CA ALA A 137 -4.35 7.52 31.19
C ALA A 137 -2.85 7.69 31.50
N PRO A 138 -2.14 6.62 31.91
CA PRO A 138 -0.71 6.68 32.16
C PRO A 138 0.08 7.21 30.95
N PRO A 139 1.11 8.06 31.13
CA PRO A 139 1.86 8.67 30.03
C PRO A 139 2.45 7.66 29.04
N TRP A 140 2.90 6.50 29.54
CA TRP A 140 3.44 5.43 28.71
C TRP A 140 2.40 4.89 27.72
N LEU A 141 1.13 4.79 28.10
CA LEU A 141 0.07 4.29 27.23
C LEU A 141 -0.21 5.27 26.09
N SER A 142 -0.33 6.57 26.39
CA SER A 142 -0.49 7.61 25.37
C SER A 142 0.70 7.62 24.38
N SER A 143 1.92 7.44 24.89
CA SER A 143 3.14 7.41 24.08
C SER A 143 3.18 6.21 23.15
N ILE A 144 2.74 5.02 23.60
CA ILE A 144 2.64 3.83 22.74
C ILE A 144 1.78 4.13 21.52
N PHE A 145 0.58 4.68 21.68
CA PHE A 145 -0.29 4.95 20.54
C PHE A 145 0.29 5.97 19.56
N PHE A 146 1.02 6.97 20.06
CA PHE A 146 1.75 7.90 19.20
C PHE A 146 2.81 7.17 18.35
N TYR A 147 3.63 6.31 18.95
CA TYR A 147 4.63 5.52 18.22
C TYR A 147 4.02 4.45 17.31
N LEU A 148 2.90 3.85 17.70
CA LEU A 148 2.13 2.94 16.84
C LEU A 148 1.66 3.64 15.57
N GLY A 149 1.31 4.93 15.65
CA GLY A 149 0.96 5.74 14.49
C GLY A 149 2.11 5.96 13.50
N PHE A 150 3.36 5.97 13.96
CA PHE A 150 4.53 6.12 13.08
C PHE A 150 4.74 4.90 12.18
N ALA A 151 4.41 3.69 12.65
CA ALA A 151 4.58 2.47 11.88
C ALA A 151 3.86 2.50 10.51
N PRO A 152 2.54 2.75 10.42
CA PRO A 152 1.86 2.90 9.13
C PRO A 152 2.38 4.11 8.36
N LEU A 153 2.70 5.23 9.00
CA LEU A 153 3.23 6.42 8.31
C LEU A 153 4.51 6.09 7.55
N VAL A 154 5.49 5.47 8.21
CA VAL A 154 6.78 5.10 7.60
C VAL A 154 6.57 4.08 6.50
N VAL A 155 5.85 2.99 6.78
CA VAL A 155 5.67 1.90 5.81
C VAL A 155 4.94 2.39 4.55
N TYR A 156 3.87 3.17 4.70
CA TYR A 156 3.14 3.68 3.54
C TYR A 156 3.87 4.82 2.82
N SER A 157 4.69 5.63 3.52
CA SER A 157 5.55 6.63 2.85
C SER A 157 6.66 5.97 2.03
N LEU A 158 7.25 4.89 2.55
CA LEU A 158 8.20 4.08 1.79
C LEU A 158 7.51 3.38 0.61
N GLY A 159 6.30 2.86 0.81
CA GLY A 159 5.50 2.28 -0.27
C GLY A 159 5.13 3.29 -1.35
N PHE A 160 4.85 4.54 -0.97
CA PHE A 160 4.66 5.65 -1.91
C PHE A 160 5.93 5.91 -2.72
N GLY A 161 7.09 6.00 -2.05
CA GLY A 161 8.39 6.16 -2.73
C GLY A 161 8.70 5.01 -3.70
N GLU A 162 8.40 3.77 -3.31
CA GLU A 162 8.56 2.61 -4.19
C GLU A 162 7.59 2.65 -5.39
N ALA A 163 6.33 3.03 -5.17
CA ALA A 163 5.34 3.16 -6.24
C ALA A 163 5.72 4.25 -7.26
N LEU A 164 6.40 5.31 -6.82
CA LEU A 164 6.98 6.33 -7.72
C LEU A 164 8.11 5.75 -8.60
N LEU A 165 8.86 4.76 -8.09
CA LEU A 165 9.91 4.04 -8.81
C LEU A 165 9.39 2.83 -9.60
N GLY A 166 8.08 2.59 -9.61
CA GLY A 166 7.44 1.49 -10.35
C GLY A 166 7.49 0.12 -9.66
N GLY A 167 7.89 0.05 -8.37
CA GLY A 167 7.81 -1.16 -7.57
C GLY A 167 6.49 -1.27 -6.79
N ASP A 168 6.18 -2.47 -6.29
CA ASP A 168 4.95 -2.75 -5.53
C ASP A 168 5.16 -3.68 -4.31
N TYR A 169 6.39 -3.87 -3.86
CA TYR A 169 6.72 -4.86 -2.84
C TYR A 169 6.30 -4.45 -1.42
N ILE A 170 6.63 -3.21 -1.02
CA ILE A 170 6.29 -2.65 0.29
C ILE A 170 4.78 -2.60 0.45
N GLU A 171 4.04 -2.23 -0.60
CA GLU A 171 2.58 -2.28 -0.63
C GLU A 171 2.07 -3.70 -0.34
N LYS A 172 2.58 -4.71 -1.07
CA LYS A 172 2.20 -6.13 -0.88
C LYS A 172 2.54 -6.68 0.50
N ARG A 173 3.55 -6.13 1.19
CA ARG A 173 4.02 -6.59 2.51
C ARG A 173 3.74 -5.60 3.65
N ALA A 174 2.96 -4.56 3.40
CA ALA A 174 2.77 -3.45 4.33
C ALA A 174 2.32 -3.92 5.72
N LYS A 175 1.39 -4.89 5.80
CA LYS A 175 0.91 -5.44 7.08
C LYS A 175 2.05 -6.05 7.92
N GLY A 176 2.92 -6.84 7.30
CA GLY A 176 4.05 -7.46 7.99
C GLY A 176 5.09 -6.45 8.45
N LEU A 177 5.37 -5.44 7.60
CA LEU A 177 6.28 -4.35 7.95
C LEU A 177 5.72 -3.48 9.07
N ILE A 178 4.42 -3.17 9.06
CA ILE A 178 3.75 -2.41 10.13
C ILE A 178 3.86 -3.19 11.44
N ILE A 179 3.59 -4.50 11.45
CA ILE A 179 3.74 -5.34 12.65
C ILE A 179 5.19 -5.30 13.16
N ALA A 180 6.18 -5.42 12.27
CA ALA A 180 7.59 -5.35 12.65
C ALA A 180 7.94 -3.98 13.26
N PHE A 181 7.52 -2.87 12.65
CA PHE A 181 7.71 -1.52 13.19
C PHE A 181 7.01 -1.32 14.53
N VAL A 182 5.79 -1.86 14.69
CA VAL A 182 5.05 -1.82 15.95
C VAL A 182 5.82 -2.55 17.06
N LEU A 183 6.34 -3.76 16.78
CA LEU A 183 7.14 -4.51 17.76
C LEU A 183 8.42 -3.76 18.14
N ILE A 184 9.10 -3.14 17.18
CA ILE A 184 10.28 -2.29 17.43
C ILE A 184 9.88 -1.09 18.30
N ALA A 185 8.79 -0.39 17.96
CA ALA A 185 8.32 0.77 18.71
C ALA A 185 7.93 0.43 20.16
N LEU A 186 7.22 -0.69 20.35
CA LEU A 186 6.89 -1.20 21.69
C LEU A 186 8.14 -1.55 22.49
N TYR A 187 9.13 -2.18 21.84
CA TYR A 187 10.40 -2.48 22.49
C TYR A 187 11.14 -1.19 22.90
N VAL A 188 11.29 -0.23 21.99
CA VAL A 188 11.98 1.04 22.27
C VAL A 188 11.26 1.82 23.38
N GLY A 189 9.93 1.90 23.33
CA GLY A 189 9.13 2.61 24.34
C GLY A 189 9.10 1.91 25.71
N GLY A 190 9.23 0.58 25.74
CA GLY A 190 9.30 -0.22 26.97
C GLY A 190 10.71 -0.53 27.44
N ARG A 191 11.75 -0.08 26.72
CA ARG A 191 13.14 -0.50 26.93
C ARG A 191 13.66 -0.17 28.31
N ASP A 192 13.40 1.04 28.79
CA ASP A 192 13.90 1.48 30.10
C ASP A 192 13.25 0.68 31.23
N TYR A 193 11.95 0.39 31.10
CA TYR A 193 11.23 -0.49 32.02
C TYR A 193 11.74 -1.93 31.98
N LEU A 194 12.04 -2.46 30.79
CA LEU A 194 12.65 -3.79 30.62
C LEU A 194 14.06 -3.86 31.20
N ARG A 195 14.84 -2.78 31.12
CA ARG A 195 16.18 -2.69 31.72
C ARG A 195 16.14 -2.66 33.24
N GLU A 196 15.13 -2.00 33.80
CA GLU A 196 14.92 -1.94 35.25
C GLU A 196 14.48 -3.30 35.83
N LEU A 197 13.56 -3.99 35.15
CA LEU A 197 13.04 -5.28 35.61
C LEU A 197 13.93 -6.48 35.27
N PHE A 198 14.54 -6.49 34.08
CA PHE A 198 15.28 -7.63 33.52
C PHE A 198 16.58 -7.16 32.86
N PRO A 199 17.56 -6.65 33.64
CA PRO A 199 18.79 -6.08 33.11
C PRO A 199 19.60 -7.06 32.25
N GLU A 200 19.60 -8.35 32.63
CA GLU A 200 20.33 -9.41 31.92
C GLU A 200 19.74 -9.72 30.53
N ILE A 201 18.42 -9.59 30.35
CA ILE A 201 17.71 -9.92 29.10
C ILE A 201 17.67 -8.70 28.17
N ALA A 202 17.62 -7.49 28.73
CA ALA A 202 17.54 -6.26 27.95
C ALA A 202 18.68 -6.13 26.93
N PHE A 203 19.90 -6.51 27.30
CA PHE A 203 21.06 -6.52 26.39
C PHE A 203 20.89 -7.52 25.23
N LEU A 204 20.38 -8.72 25.50
CA LEU A 204 20.11 -9.74 24.47
C LEU A 204 19.06 -9.26 23.47
N ILE A 205 18.02 -8.58 23.94
CA ILE A 205 16.98 -8.03 23.04
C ILE A 205 17.55 -6.86 22.21
N ASP A 206 18.35 -5.97 22.82
CA ASP A 206 19.02 -4.86 22.13
C ASP A 206 19.91 -5.41 20.99
N LEU A 207 20.69 -6.45 21.29
CA LEU A 207 21.56 -7.12 20.31
C LEU A 207 20.75 -7.80 19.20
N ALA A 208 19.69 -8.54 19.55
CA ALA A 208 18.82 -9.20 18.57
C ALA A 208 18.16 -8.19 17.62
N LEU A 209 17.69 -7.06 18.16
CA LEU A 209 17.09 -5.97 17.38
C LEU A 209 18.13 -5.35 16.44
N PHE A 210 19.33 -5.07 16.94
CA PHE A 210 20.44 -4.53 16.14
C PHE A 210 20.83 -5.47 15.00
N VAL A 211 20.96 -6.78 15.27
CA VAL A 211 21.26 -7.80 14.25
C VAL A 211 20.15 -7.84 13.21
N ALA A 212 18.88 -7.87 13.63
CA ALA A 212 17.75 -7.89 12.71
C ALA A 212 17.72 -6.66 11.78
N VAL A 213 17.88 -5.46 12.35
CA VAL A 213 17.94 -4.20 11.58
C VAL A 213 19.14 -4.19 10.63
N SER A 214 20.31 -4.61 11.10
CA SER A 214 21.54 -4.68 10.29
C SER A 214 21.39 -5.62 9.10
N VAL A 215 20.76 -6.79 9.29
CA VAL A 215 20.47 -7.73 8.20
C VAL A 215 19.54 -7.08 7.17
N VAL A 216 18.47 -6.41 7.60
CA VAL A 216 17.54 -5.72 6.68
C VAL A 216 18.26 -4.62 5.89
N VAL A 217 19.07 -3.79 6.55
CA VAL A 217 19.86 -2.74 5.90
C VAL A 217 20.85 -3.34 4.90
N LEU A 218 21.57 -4.41 5.27
CA LEU A 218 22.49 -5.11 4.38
C LEU A 218 21.79 -5.68 3.14
N LEU A 219 20.57 -6.21 3.28
CA LEU A 219 19.78 -6.70 2.14
C LEU A 219 19.39 -5.56 1.19
N ILE A 220 18.97 -4.41 1.73
CA ILE A 220 18.60 -3.23 0.94
C ILE A 220 19.83 -2.65 0.21
N VAL A 221 20.92 -2.43 0.95
CA VAL A 221 22.18 -1.88 0.43
C VAL A 221 22.81 -2.83 -0.58
N GLY A 222 22.87 -4.13 -0.25
CA GLY A 222 23.40 -5.15 -1.14
C GLY A 222 22.69 -5.19 -2.48
N ARG A 223 21.38 -4.93 -2.52
CA ARG A 223 20.64 -4.82 -3.78
C ARG A 223 20.94 -3.54 -4.55
N TYR A 224 21.06 -2.39 -3.86
CA TYR A 224 21.40 -1.12 -4.52
C TYR A 224 22.77 -1.20 -5.22
N PHE A 225 23.73 -1.89 -4.61
CA PHE A 225 25.06 -2.08 -5.20
C PHE A 225 25.16 -3.28 -6.16
N MET A 226 24.30 -4.31 -6.05
CA MET A 226 24.32 -5.49 -6.96
C MET A 226 23.32 -5.39 -8.12
N GLY A 227 22.48 -4.36 -8.16
CA GLY A 227 21.48 -4.17 -9.21
C GLY A 227 22.04 -3.32 -10.35
N SER A 228 22.37 -3.94 -11.48
CA SER A 228 22.17 -3.27 -12.79
C SER A 228 22.33 -4.16 -14.02
N ASP A 229 22.84 -5.40 -13.96
CA ASP A 229 22.86 -6.21 -15.19
C ASP A 229 22.86 -7.73 -14.94
N LEU A 230 21.67 -8.32 -15.00
CA LEU A 230 21.48 -9.78 -14.99
C LEU A 230 21.59 -10.37 -16.41
N GLU A 231 21.43 -9.55 -17.45
CA GLU A 231 21.48 -9.98 -18.85
C GLU A 231 22.85 -10.61 -19.21
N PRO A 232 24.02 -10.05 -18.83
CA PRO A 232 25.31 -10.67 -19.11
C PRO A 232 25.48 -12.03 -18.42
N PHE A 233 24.93 -12.18 -17.21
CA PHE A 233 24.95 -13.44 -16.47
C PHE A 233 24.07 -14.50 -17.15
N LEU A 234 22.86 -14.12 -17.58
CA LEU A 234 21.94 -15.01 -18.27
C LEU A 234 22.46 -15.41 -19.66
N LEU A 235 23.05 -14.47 -20.41
CA LEU A 235 23.71 -14.75 -21.68
C LEU A 235 24.81 -15.79 -21.52
N GLY A 236 25.70 -15.61 -20.53
CA GLY A 236 26.79 -16.57 -20.29
C GLY A 236 26.33 -17.97 -19.85
N GLU A 237 25.17 -18.10 -19.19
CA GLU A 237 24.59 -19.41 -18.86
C GLU A 237 23.82 -20.03 -20.04
N TRP A 238 23.20 -19.21 -20.89
CA TRP A 238 22.51 -19.66 -22.10
C TRP A 238 23.50 -20.19 -23.14
N GLU A 239 24.62 -19.50 -23.38
CA GLU A 239 25.66 -19.96 -24.32
C GLU A 239 26.17 -21.38 -23.98
N LYS A 240 26.28 -21.71 -22.69
CA LYS A 240 26.67 -23.06 -22.23
C LYS A 240 25.62 -24.13 -22.56
N HIS A 241 24.34 -23.74 -22.63
CA HIS A 241 23.22 -24.63 -22.91
C HIS A 241 22.90 -24.72 -24.41
N GLU A 242 23.07 -23.64 -25.16
CA GLU A 242 22.89 -23.61 -26.62
C GLU A 242 23.73 -24.69 -27.31
N ALA A 243 24.96 -24.90 -26.82
CA ALA A 243 25.85 -25.97 -27.27
C ALA A 243 25.27 -27.40 -27.10
N ARG A 244 24.35 -27.61 -26.15
CA ARG A 244 23.68 -28.91 -25.90
C ARG A 244 22.44 -29.13 -26.77
N VAL A 245 21.67 -28.07 -27.07
CA VAL A 245 20.37 -28.20 -27.76
C VAL A 245 20.52 -28.47 -29.28
N LYS A 246 21.75 -28.45 -29.83
CA LYS A 246 22.04 -28.71 -31.26
C LYS A 246 21.20 -27.86 -32.25
N ILE A 247 20.74 -26.68 -31.81
CA ILE A 247 19.93 -25.73 -32.60
C ILE A 247 20.66 -25.34 -33.90
N VAL A 248 21.99 -25.28 -33.85
CA VAL A 248 22.89 -24.81 -34.92
C VAL A 248 22.83 -25.66 -36.21
N LYS A 249 22.31 -26.89 -36.17
CA LYS A 249 22.37 -27.81 -37.34
C LYS A 249 21.12 -27.83 -38.22
N ASP A 250 20.02 -27.19 -37.83
CA ASP A 250 18.76 -27.25 -38.58
C ASP A 250 18.43 -25.85 -39.15
N GLU A 251 18.39 -25.72 -40.48
CA GLU A 251 18.20 -24.43 -41.18
C GLU A 251 16.88 -23.74 -40.75
N ALA A 252 15.83 -24.53 -40.49
CA ALA A 252 14.52 -24.07 -40.01
C ALA A 252 14.53 -23.61 -38.53
N LEU A 253 15.47 -24.10 -37.71
CA LEU A 253 15.63 -23.65 -36.31
C LEU A 253 16.49 -22.39 -36.20
N ARG A 254 17.29 -22.09 -37.23
CA ARG A 254 18.12 -20.88 -37.27
C ARG A 254 17.28 -19.60 -37.32
N GLU A 255 16.13 -19.64 -38.00
CA GLU A 255 15.16 -18.52 -38.01
C GLU A 255 14.43 -18.38 -36.66
N ALA A 256 14.18 -19.50 -35.96
CA ALA A 256 13.57 -19.51 -34.63
C ALA A 256 14.52 -19.05 -33.53
N LYS A 257 15.85 -19.08 -33.77
CA LYS A 257 16.88 -18.81 -32.76
C LYS A 257 16.68 -17.47 -32.05
N ASN A 258 16.49 -16.39 -32.81
CA ASN A 258 16.32 -15.06 -32.21
C ASN A 258 15.08 -15.02 -31.31
N ALA A 259 14.00 -15.68 -31.71
CA ALA A 259 12.77 -15.75 -30.92
C ALA A 259 12.93 -16.62 -29.64
N ILE A 260 13.73 -17.68 -29.72
CA ILE A 260 14.11 -18.52 -28.58
C ILE A 260 14.97 -17.73 -27.60
N ASP A 261 15.99 -17.01 -28.08
CA ASP A 261 16.88 -16.20 -27.26
C ASP A 261 16.10 -15.10 -26.52
N GLU A 262 15.15 -14.45 -27.22
CA GLU A 262 14.29 -13.43 -26.63
C GLU A 262 13.40 -13.98 -25.50
N PHE A 263 12.95 -15.23 -25.61
CA PHE A 263 12.18 -15.89 -24.56
C PHE A 263 13.07 -16.37 -23.39
N VAL A 264 14.15 -17.08 -23.69
CA VAL A 264 15.02 -17.73 -22.69
C VAL A 264 15.88 -16.74 -21.93
N VAL A 265 16.35 -15.66 -22.57
CA VAL A 265 17.18 -14.64 -21.91
C VAL A 265 16.30 -13.47 -21.46
N ARG A 266 15.55 -12.88 -22.39
CA ARG A 266 14.83 -11.61 -22.16
C ARG A 266 13.41 -11.75 -21.63
N LYS A 267 12.95 -12.99 -21.39
CA LYS A 267 11.61 -13.30 -20.83
C LYS A 267 10.45 -12.86 -21.74
N ASN A 268 10.73 -12.54 -23.00
CA ASN A 268 9.72 -12.09 -23.94
C ASN A 268 9.18 -13.29 -24.74
N LYS A 269 7.98 -13.75 -24.38
CA LYS A 269 7.32 -14.88 -25.06
C LYS A 269 6.70 -14.52 -26.42
N LEU A 270 6.49 -13.24 -26.70
CA LEU A 270 5.73 -12.81 -27.89
C LEU A 270 6.37 -13.21 -29.22
N PRO A 271 7.69 -13.02 -29.45
CA PRO A 271 8.31 -13.39 -30.71
C PRO A 271 8.23 -14.89 -30.99
N LEU A 272 8.40 -15.72 -29.96
CA LEU A 272 8.33 -17.17 -30.09
C LEU A 272 6.90 -17.65 -30.35
N ILE A 273 5.90 -17.07 -29.69
CA ILE A 273 4.48 -17.36 -29.97
C ILE A 273 4.12 -16.97 -31.41
N ALA A 274 4.56 -15.80 -31.88
CA ALA A 274 4.30 -15.33 -33.22
C ALA A 274 4.94 -16.25 -34.28
N TYR A 275 6.19 -16.65 -34.06
CA TYR A 275 6.89 -17.61 -34.91
C TYR A 275 6.15 -18.95 -34.99
N LEU A 276 5.79 -19.52 -33.83
CA LEU A 276 5.06 -20.80 -33.75
C LEU A 276 3.67 -20.71 -34.36
N SER A 277 2.99 -19.57 -34.23
CA SER A 277 1.66 -19.36 -34.82
C SER A 277 1.73 -19.28 -36.34
N TYR A 278 2.73 -18.58 -36.88
CA TYR A 278 2.92 -18.44 -38.32
C TYR A 278 3.33 -19.75 -39.01
N TYR A 279 4.32 -20.45 -38.45
CA TYR A 279 4.84 -21.68 -39.05
C TYR A 279 4.07 -22.94 -38.61
N GLY A 280 3.64 -22.99 -37.35
CA GLY A 280 2.89 -24.11 -36.80
C GLY A 280 1.47 -24.22 -37.36
N SER A 281 0.83 -23.12 -37.75
CA SER A 281 -0.47 -23.17 -38.46
C SER A 281 -0.38 -23.81 -39.85
N ARG A 282 0.82 -23.83 -40.47
CA ARG A 282 1.06 -24.53 -41.73
C ARG A 282 1.38 -26.01 -41.52
N ALA A 283 1.96 -26.37 -40.38
CA ALA A 283 2.39 -27.73 -40.06
C ALA A 283 1.29 -28.56 -39.38
N TYR A 284 0.46 -27.93 -38.55
CA TYR A 284 -0.65 -28.58 -37.85
C TYR A 284 -1.97 -28.24 -38.54
N GLY A 285 -2.67 -29.26 -39.01
CA GLY A 285 -3.93 -29.13 -39.74
C GLY A 285 -5.13 -28.67 -38.90
N SER A 286 -4.98 -28.54 -37.57
CA SER A 286 -6.02 -28.02 -36.68
C SER A 286 -5.51 -26.95 -35.70
N PRO A 287 -6.29 -25.89 -35.44
CA PRO A 287 -5.97 -24.89 -34.42
C PRO A 287 -5.79 -25.48 -33.01
N ASP A 288 -6.54 -26.54 -32.68
CA ASP A 288 -6.47 -27.17 -31.36
C ASP A 288 -5.13 -27.88 -31.14
N ALA A 289 -4.58 -28.54 -32.17
CA ALA A 289 -3.27 -29.18 -32.09
C ALA A 289 -2.14 -28.14 -31.93
N LEU A 290 -2.25 -27.00 -32.60
CA LEU A 290 -1.31 -25.89 -32.43
C LEU A 290 -1.39 -25.29 -31.02
N MET A 291 -2.60 -25.17 -30.47
CA MET A 291 -2.80 -24.65 -29.11
C MET A 291 -2.17 -25.56 -28.07
N GLU A 292 -2.30 -26.89 -28.20
CA GLU A 292 -1.63 -27.88 -27.33
C GLU A 292 -0.09 -27.77 -27.36
N VAL A 293 0.51 -27.40 -28.50
CA VAL A 293 1.96 -27.18 -28.62
C VAL A 293 2.39 -25.87 -27.96
N ILE A 294 1.60 -24.79 -28.10
CA ILE A 294 1.96 -23.46 -27.58
C ILE A 294 1.58 -23.29 -26.10
N LYS A 295 0.65 -24.11 -25.58
CA LYS A 295 0.12 -24.02 -24.21
C LYS A 295 1.20 -23.90 -23.11
N PRO A 296 2.28 -24.72 -23.10
CA PRO A 296 3.33 -24.59 -22.08
C PRO A 296 4.03 -23.22 -22.08
N LEU A 297 4.10 -22.56 -23.25
CA LEU A 297 4.70 -21.24 -23.40
C LEU A 297 3.77 -20.11 -22.91
N VAL A 298 2.47 -20.27 -23.15
CA VAL A 298 1.44 -19.28 -22.76
C VAL A 298 1.22 -19.31 -21.25
N GLU A 299 1.10 -20.51 -20.69
CA GLU A 299 0.89 -20.76 -19.25
C GLU A 299 2.15 -20.53 -18.41
N TYR A 300 3.32 -20.35 -19.04
CA TYR A 300 4.54 -20.02 -18.31
C TYR A 300 4.44 -18.62 -17.66
N GLU A 301 4.53 -18.64 -16.34
CA GLU A 301 4.77 -17.48 -15.50
C GLU A 301 6.12 -17.64 -14.78
N GLY A 302 6.95 -16.59 -14.87
CA GLY A 302 8.23 -16.55 -14.17
C GLY A 302 8.06 -16.51 -12.66
N THR A 303 9.07 -16.97 -11.93
CA THR A 303 9.11 -16.92 -10.48
C THR A 303 9.14 -15.45 -10.04
N SER A 304 8.05 -14.97 -9.41
CA SER A 304 8.04 -13.64 -8.80
C SER A 304 8.87 -13.65 -7.52
N TYR A 305 9.91 -12.83 -7.45
CA TYR A 305 10.71 -12.66 -6.23
C TYR A 305 10.64 -11.22 -5.71
N SER A 306 10.95 -11.09 -4.43
CA SER A 306 10.85 -9.86 -3.66
C SER A 306 11.96 -8.87 -4.05
N SER A 307 11.65 -7.59 -3.89
CA SER A 307 12.61 -6.50 -3.97
C SER A 307 13.66 -6.54 -2.82
N LEU A 308 13.47 -7.40 -1.80
CA LEU A 308 14.42 -7.69 -0.73
C LEU A 308 15.10 -9.06 -0.88
N THR A 309 14.83 -9.79 -1.97
CA THR A 309 15.49 -11.06 -2.22
C THR A 309 16.99 -10.81 -2.43
N PRO A 310 17.89 -11.49 -1.69
CA PRO A 310 19.33 -11.32 -1.87
C PRO A 310 19.76 -11.60 -3.31
N GLY A 311 20.71 -10.82 -3.84
CA GLY A 311 21.14 -10.96 -5.24
C GLY A 311 21.63 -12.35 -5.63
N TRP A 312 22.27 -13.09 -4.72
CA TRP A 312 22.67 -14.48 -4.94
C TRP A 312 21.48 -15.42 -5.11
N LEU A 313 20.38 -15.16 -4.40
CA LEU A 313 19.16 -15.95 -4.47
C LEU A 313 18.36 -15.59 -5.73
N VAL A 314 18.35 -14.31 -6.13
CA VAL A 314 17.83 -13.87 -7.44
C VAL A 314 18.52 -14.61 -8.57
N LYS A 315 19.87 -14.63 -8.59
CA LYS A 315 20.64 -15.37 -9.60
C LYS A 315 20.28 -16.85 -9.64
N LYS A 316 20.06 -17.47 -8.47
CA LYS A 316 19.63 -18.87 -8.37
C LYS A 316 18.25 -19.08 -8.98
N TYR A 317 17.26 -18.23 -8.67
CA TYR A 317 15.91 -18.34 -9.23
C TYR A 317 15.91 -18.09 -10.73
N GLU A 318 16.62 -17.06 -11.20
CA GLU A 318 16.74 -16.76 -12.63
C GLU A 318 17.35 -17.91 -13.42
N ARG A 319 18.37 -18.58 -12.87
CA ARG A 319 18.94 -19.79 -13.47
C ARG A 319 17.91 -20.92 -13.55
N GLN A 320 17.17 -21.18 -12.48
CA GLN A 320 16.13 -22.21 -12.46
C GLN A 320 15.00 -21.91 -13.46
N ASP A 321 14.59 -20.65 -13.57
CA ASP A 321 13.58 -20.21 -14.53
C ASP A 321 14.09 -20.27 -15.96
N MET A 322 15.36 -19.95 -16.21
CA MET A 322 16.00 -20.19 -17.50
C MET A 322 15.96 -21.67 -17.86
N GLU A 323 16.35 -22.58 -16.95
CA GLU A 323 16.27 -24.04 -17.17
C GLU A 323 14.83 -24.53 -17.44
N ARG A 324 13.81 -23.92 -16.83
CA ARG A 324 12.39 -24.21 -17.16
C ARG A 324 12.04 -23.73 -18.57
N ARG A 325 12.44 -22.51 -18.93
CA ARG A 325 12.21 -21.96 -20.28
C ARG A 325 12.88 -22.80 -21.36
N ILE A 326 14.09 -23.28 -21.10
CA ILE A 326 14.81 -24.20 -21.99
C ILE A 326 14.02 -25.49 -22.17
N ARG A 327 13.53 -26.11 -21.08
CA ARG A 327 12.70 -27.33 -21.16
C ARG A 327 11.41 -27.12 -21.96
N ILE A 328 10.76 -25.97 -21.80
CA ILE A 328 9.57 -25.62 -22.59
C ILE A 328 9.92 -25.56 -24.08
N VAL A 329 11.03 -24.92 -24.44
CA VAL A 329 11.49 -24.83 -25.83
C VAL A 329 11.85 -26.23 -26.37
N GLU A 330 12.54 -27.07 -25.59
CA GLU A 330 12.87 -28.44 -25.98
C GLU A 330 11.62 -29.29 -26.22
N GLU A 331 10.61 -29.17 -25.35
CA GLU A 331 9.33 -29.88 -25.50
C GLU A 331 8.59 -29.44 -26.78
N ILE A 332 8.56 -28.13 -27.06
CA ILE A 332 7.95 -27.58 -28.27
C ILE A 332 8.68 -28.06 -29.52
N ILE A 333 10.02 -28.01 -29.54
CA ILE A 333 10.83 -28.47 -30.68
C ILE A 333 10.68 -29.98 -30.87
N GLY A 334 10.60 -30.76 -29.79
CA GLY A 334 10.35 -32.20 -29.83
C GLY A 334 9.02 -32.52 -30.51
N ARG A 335 7.94 -31.85 -30.09
CA ARG A 335 6.60 -32.03 -30.69
C ARG A 335 6.53 -31.58 -32.15
N LEU A 336 7.34 -30.60 -32.56
CA LEU A 336 7.43 -30.12 -33.94
C LEU A 336 8.15 -31.11 -34.87
N ARG A 337 9.04 -31.96 -34.35
CA ARG A 337 9.80 -32.94 -35.15
C ARG A 337 9.10 -34.29 -35.33
N GLY A 338 8.02 -34.56 -34.60
CA GLY A 338 7.30 -35.83 -34.61
C GLY A 338 7.68 -36.72 -33.45
#